data_AF-A0A0P7XU18-F1
#
_entry.id   AF-A0A0P7XU18-F1
#
_cell.length_a   1.000
_cell.length_b   1.000
_cell.length_c   1.000
_cell.angle_alpha   90.00
_cell.angle_beta   90.00
_cell.angle_gamma   90.00
#
_symmetry.space_group_name_H-M   'P 1'
#
loop_
_entity.id
_entity.type
_entity.pdbx_description
1 polymer ?
#
loop_
_entity_poly.entity_id
_entity_poly.type
_entity_poly.pdbx_seq_one_letter_code
_entity_poly.pdbx_strand_id
1 'polypeptide(L)' 'METYTLLRTFADSWHLLFMALFFLGVIFWAFRPGSRKVHEETASMIFRNDDKPAADDAPESPSGNREPKEAR' A
#
# COMPACT_ATOMS: atom_id res chain seq x y z
N MET A 1 14.66 39.16 -41.26
CA MET A 1 13.73 39.06 -40.11
C MET A 1 13.10 37.67 -39.95
N GLU A 2 13.23 36.78 -40.94
CA GLU A 2 12.76 35.38 -40.89
C GLU A 2 13.36 34.56 -39.72
N THR A 3 14.69 34.58 -39.55
CA THR A 3 15.38 33.75 -38.55
C THR A 3 15.05 34.14 -37.10
N TYR A 4 14.90 35.45 -36.83
CA TYR A 4 14.53 35.95 -35.50
C TYR A 4 13.12 35.54 -35.12
N THR A 5 12.19 35.62 -36.07
CA THR A 5 10.79 35.21 -35.88
C THR A 5 10.72 33.72 -35.56
N LEU A 6 11.40 32.86 -36.32
CA LEU A 6 11.44 31.42 -36.05
C LEU A 6 12.00 31.08 -34.66
N LEU A 7 13.12 31.70 -34.28
CA LEU A 7 13.73 31.47 -32.97
C LEU A 7 12.83 31.93 -31.81
N ARG A 8 12.10 33.04 -32.01
CA ARG A 8 11.19 33.57 -31.02
C ARG A 8 9.95 32.70 -30.83
N THR A 9 9.32 32.24 -31.90
CA THR A 9 8.13 31.37 -31.79
C THR A 9 8.49 30.04 -31.12
N PHE A 10 9.69 29.52 -31.39
CA PHE A 10 10.22 28.36 -30.68
C PHE A 10 10.41 28.63 -29.19
N ALA A 11 11.03 29.75 -28.83
CA ALA A 11 11.25 30.14 -27.43
C ALA A 11 9.93 30.36 -26.65
N ASP A 12 8.94 31.00 -27.27
CA ASP A 12 7.64 31.28 -26.65
C ASP A 12 6.83 29.98 -26.38
N SER A 13 7.07 28.91 -27.15
CA SER A 13 6.35 27.63 -26.99
C SER A 13 6.80 26.78 -25.79
N TRP A 14 7.86 27.18 -25.08
CA TRP A 14 8.42 26.42 -23.96
C TRP A 14 7.48 26.27 -22.76
N HIS A 15 6.69 27.31 -22.45
CA HIS A 15 5.72 27.26 -21.35
C HIS A 15 4.59 26.26 -21.63
N LEU A 16 4.09 26.24 -22.88
CA LEU A 16 3.07 25.28 -23.31
C LEU A 16 3.61 23.85 -23.25
N LEU A 17 4.86 23.65 -23.68
CA LEU A 17 5.54 22.35 -23.60
C LEU A 17 5.69 21.89 -22.14
N PHE A 18 6.10 22.78 -21.23
CA PHE A 18 6.24 22.46 -19.81
C PHE A 18 4.90 22.01 -19.20
N MET A 19 3.81 22.74 -19.45
CA MET A 19 2.48 22.36 -18.96
C MET A 19 2.03 21.00 -19.50
N ALA A 20 2.26 20.73 -20.80
CA ALA A 20 1.94 19.44 -21.40
C ALA A 20 2.75 18.29 -20.77
N LEU A 21 4.06 18.47 -20.59
CA LEU A 21 4.93 17.47 -19.95
C LEU A 21 4.57 17.25 -18.48
N PHE A 22 4.27 18.32 -17.73
CA PHE A 22 3.84 18.22 -16.35
C PHE A 22 2.53 17.44 -16.24
N PHE A 23 1.54 17.75 -17.07
CA PHE A 23 0.27 17.04 -17.11
C PHE A 23 0.45 15.55 -17.42
N LEU A 24 1.24 15.22 -18.45
CA LEU A 24 1.59 13.84 -18.74
C LEU A 24 2.32 13.18 -17.56
N GLY A 25 3.24 13.87 -16.90
CA GLY A 25 3.92 13.40 -15.70
C GLY A 25 2.95 13.03 -14.57
N VAL A 26 1.94 13.87 -14.32
CA VAL A 26 0.87 13.59 -13.35
C VAL A 26 0.04 12.37 -13.78
N ILE A 27 -0.30 12.25 -15.05
CA ILE A 27 -1.00 11.08 -15.60
C ILE A 27 -0.19 9.80 -15.36
N PHE A 28 1.08 9.80 -15.74
CA PHE A 28 1.98 8.66 -15.53
C PHE A 28 2.14 8.32 -14.04
N TRP A 29 2.18 9.34 -13.18
CA TRP A 29 2.24 9.16 -11.73
C TRP A 29 0.94 8.58 -11.15
N ALA A 30 -0.23 9.04 -11.62
CA ALA A 30 -1.52 8.50 -11.22
C ALA A 30 -1.69 7.02 -11.63
N PHE A 31 -1.17 6.65 -12.80
CA PHE A 31 -1.14 5.27 -13.27
C PHE A 31 0.02 4.44 -12.69
N ARG A 32 0.95 5.04 -11.93
CA ARG A 32 2.03 4.32 -11.23
C ARG A 32 1.37 3.37 -10.22
N PRO A 33 1.50 2.04 -10.38
CA PRO A 33 0.80 1.05 -9.55
C PRO A 33 1.47 0.88 -8.17
N GLY A 34 1.77 1.99 -7.48
CA GLY A 34 2.37 1.99 -6.14
C GLY A 34 1.38 1.62 -5.03
N SER A 35 0.07 1.85 -5.24
CA SER A 35 -0.97 1.57 -4.24
C SER A 35 -1.50 0.14 -4.24
N ARG A 36 -1.11 -0.70 -5.23
CA ARG A 36 -1.62 -2.08 -5.32
C ARG A 36 -1.24 -2.92 -4.09
N LYS A 37 -0.09 -2.66 -3.46
CA LYS A 37 0.35 -3.40 -2.27
C LYS A 37 -0.50 -3.12 -1.02
N VAL A 38 -0.93 -1.86 -0.82
CA VAL A 38 -1.68 -1.47 0.40
C VAL A 38 -3.12 -1.98 0.35
N HIS A 39 -3.72 -2.03 -0.84
CA HIS A 39 -5.07 -2.60 -1.01
C HIS A 39 -5.11 -4.12 -0.83
N GLU A 40 -4.03 -4.84 -1.20
CA GLU A 40 -3.89 -6.28 -1.01
C GLU A 40 -3.69 -6.65 0.48
N GLU A 41 -2.92 -5.86 1.22
CA GLU A 41 -2.74 -6.01 2.68
C GLU A 41 -4.03 -5.72 3.47
N THR A 42 -4.84 -4.73 3.06
CA THR A 42 -6.09 -4.41 3.74
C THR A 42 -7.18 -5.46 3.46
N ALA A 43 -7.27 -5.96 2.23
CA ALA A 43 -8.25 -7.00 1.86
C ALA A 43 -7.95 -8.34 2.56
N SER A 44 -6.68 -8.69 2.74
CA SER A 44 -6.29 -9.92 3.45
C SER A 44 -6.48 -9.82 4.96
N MET A 45 -6.70 -8.64 5.55
CA MET A 45 -6.88 -8.45 6.98
C MET A 45 -8.19 -9.06 7.51
N ILE A 46 -9.27 -9.04 6.73
CA ILE A 46 -10.55 -9.65 7.12
C ILE A 46 -10.50 -11.18 6.97
N PHE A 47 -9.85 -11.69 5.92
CA PHE A 47 -9.76 -13.15 5.67
C PHE A 47 -8.62 -13.85 6.41
N ARG A 48 -7.71 -13.11 7.07
CA ARG A 48 -6.57 -13.72 7.80
C ARG A 48 -7.00 -14.66 8.93
N ASN A 49 -8.25 -14.58 9.37
CA ASN A 49 -8.83 -15.39 10.44
C ASN A 49 -9.79 -16.49 9.93
N ASP A 50 -10.01 -16.62 8.61
CA ASP A 50 -10.92 -17.64 8.07
C ASP A 50 -10.24 -19.03 7.92
N ASP A 51 -8.95 -19.07 7.56
CA ASP A 51 -8.23 -20.34 7.29
C ASP A 51 -7.52 -20.96 8.49
N LYS A 52 -7.41 -20.25 9.61
CA LYS A 52 -6.95 -20.81 10.88
C LYS A 52 -7.83 -20.25 11.99
N PRO A 53 -8.62 -21.09 12.69
CA PRO A 53 -9.19 -20.63 13.94
C PRO A 53 -8.01 -20.18 14.79
N ALA A 54 -8.11 -18.99 15.38
CA ALA A 54 -7.26 -18.65 16.51
C ALA A 54 -7.39 -19.84 17.46
N ALA A 55 -6.33 -20.65 17.54
CA ALA A 55 -6.28 -21.72 18.51
C ALA A 55 -6.55 -21.02 19.83
N ASP A 56 -7.68 -21.37 20.43
CA ASP A 56 -8.13 -20.83 21.70
C ASP A 56 -6.91 -20.82 22.62
N ASP A 57 -6.40 -19.62 22.92
CA ASP A 57 -5.71 -19.36 24.16
C ASP A 57 -6.77 -19.50 25.26
N ALA A 58 -7.21 -20.75 25.42
CA ALA A 58 -8.21 -21.16 26.37
C ALA A 58 -7.66 -20.78 27.74
N PRO A 59 -8.46 -20.10 28.57
CA PRO A 59 -8.03 -19.74 29.91
C PRO A 59 -7.64 -21.03 30.62
N GLU A 60 -6.41 -21.07 31.13
CA GLU A 60 -5.92 -22.12 32.02
C GLU A 60 -6.92 -22.26 33.17
N SER A 61 -7.82 -23.24 33.02
CA SER A 61 -8.84 -23.56 34.01
C SER A 61 -8.13 -24.06 35.26
N PRO A 62 -8.39 -23.48 36.45
CA PRO A 62 -7.79 -23.91 37.69
C PRO A 62 -8.52 -25.18 38.16
N SER A 63 -8.29 -26.30 37.48
CA SER A 63 -8.85 -27.59 37.88
C SER A 63 -7.92 -28.24 38.88
N GLY A 64 -8.11 -27.89 40.15
CA GLY A 64 -7.57 -28.64 41.27
C GLY A 64 -8.03 -30.09 41.21
N ASN A 65 -7.09 -31.00 41.01
CA ASN A 65 -7.26 -32.41 41.33
C ASN A 65 -6.41 -32.73 42.56
N ARG A 66 -7.11 -32.84 43.69
CA ARG A 66 -6.67 -33.60 44.85
C ARG A 66 -6.48 -35.04 44.41
N GLU A 67 -5.37 -35.68 44.78
CA GLU A 67 -5.44 -36.80 45.73
C GLU A 67 -4.05 -37.26 46.23
N PRO A 68 -4.02 -37.90 47.41
CA PRO A 68 -2.88 -38.01 48.31
C PRO A 68 -2.10 -39.29 48.07
N LYS A 69 -0.77 -39.31 48.27
CA LYS A 69 -0.04 -40.52 48.69
C LYS A 69 1.21 -40.18 49.51
N GLU A 70 1.20 -40.73 50.71
CA GLU A 70 2.30 -41.01 51.62
C GLU A 70 3.57 -41.49 50.88
N ALA A 71 4.75 -41.02 51.33
CA ALA A 71 5.86 -41.87 51.78
C ALA A 71 7.20 -41.10 51.87
N ARG A 72 7.77 -41.14 53.09
CA ARG A 72 9.14 -40.85 53.55
C ARG A 72 9.44 -39.46 54.11
#